data_AF-A0A6A5ZGK6-F1
#
_entry.id   AF-A0A6A5ZGK6-F1
#
_cell.length_a   1.000
_cell.length_b   1.000
_cell.length_c   1.000
_cell.angle_alpha   90.00
_cell.angle_beta   90.00
_cell.angle_gamma   90.00
#
_symmetry.space_group_name_H-M   'P 1'
#
loop_
_entity.id
_entity.type
_entity.pdbx_description
1 polymer ?
#
loop_
_entity_poly.entity_id
_entity_poly.type
_entity_poly.pdbx_seq_one_letter_code
_entity_poly.pdbx_strand_id
1 'polypeptide(L)'
;MYPEKWLDTTADVLIYKYHIITVGPFLASKRFLPSLKKSNFGKIVNITSEWASIAANDCGTYISYRVPKSALNALGTSVAMELRAAKENIAVLCVDPATSRPNSDGVMETSI
;
A
#
# COMPACT_ATOMS: atom_id res chain seq x y z
N MET A 1 7.28 18.53 -7.07
CA MET A 1 7.39 17.44 -8.06
C MET A 1 6.21 17.57 -8.99
N TYR A 2 6.41 17.77 -10.30
CA TYR A 2 5.30 17.87 -11.24
C TYR A 2 4.65 16.49 -11.41
N PRO A 3 3.32 16.41 -11.56
CA PRO A 3 2.64 15.13 -11.73
C PRO A 3 3.15 14.37 -12.96
N GLU A 4 3.61 13.14 -12.75
CA GLU A 4 3.94 12.19 -13.82
C GLU A 4 2.64 11.89 -14.60
N LYS A 5 2.58 12.22 -15.89
CA LYS A 5 1.45 11.86 -16.75
C LYS A 5 1.54 10.36 -17.03
N TRP A 6 0.40 9.69 -17.12
CA TRP A 6 0.38 8.25 -17.39
C TRP A 6 1.01 7.88 -18.75
N LEU A 7 0.99 8.80 -19.73
CA LEU A 7 1.65 8.64 -21.03
C LEU A 7 3.17 8.56 -20.95
N ASP A 8 3.77 9.14 -19.89
CA ASP A 8 5.22 9.17 -19.70
C ASP A 8 5.72 7.93 -18.94
N THR A 9 4.81 7.15 -18.34
CA THR A 9 5.14 5.93 -17.60
C THR A 9 5.42 4.78 -18.57
N THR A 10 6.63 4.22 -18.50
CA THR A 10 6.98 3.00 -19.24
C THR A 10 6.57 1.73 -18.49
N ALA A 11 6.46 0.62 -19.21
CA ALA A 11 6.23 -0.69 -18.62
C ALA A 11 7.30 -1.06 -17.59
N ASP A 12 8.58 -0.77 -17.89
CA ASP A 12 9.71 -1.08 -17.01
C ASP A 12 9.60 -0.34 -15.67
N VAL A 13 9.25 0.95 -15.70
CA VAL A 13 9.07 1.75 -14.47
C VAL A 13 7.90 1.22 -13.64
N LEU A 14 6.77 0.89 -14.29
CA LEU A 14 5.60 0.36 -13.61
C LEU A 14 5.89 -1.01 -12.98
N ILE A 15 6.53 -1.93 -13.72
CA ILE A 15 6.91 -3.26 -13.25
C ILE A 15 7.92 -3.17 -12.11
N TYR A 16 8.96 -2.34 -12.25
CA TYR A 16 9.96 -2.11 -11.21
C TYR A 16 9.33 -1.62 -9.90
N LYS A 17 8.46 -0.61 -9.98
CA LYS A 17 7.75 -0.09 -8.79
C LYS A 17 6.78 -1.12 -8.21
N TYR A 18 6.08 -1.89 -9.05
CA TYR A 18 5.22 -2.99 -8.59
C TYR A 18 6.00 -4.05 -7.80
N HIS A 19 7.19 -4.43 -8.30
CA HIS A 19 8.07 -5.38 -7.61
C HIS A 19 8.47 -4.89 -6.22
N ILE A 20 8.84 -3.62 -6.09
CA ILE A 20 9.29 -3.07 -4.82
C ILE A 20 8.12 -2.84 -3.86
N ILE A 21 7.06 -2.19 -4.32
CA ILE A 21 5.98 -1.69 -3.48
C ILE A 21 4.98 -2.80 -3.12
N THR A 22 4.72 -3.74 -4.02
CA THR A 22 3.68 -4.77 -3.83
C THR A 22 4.29 -6.15 -3.58
N VAL A 23 5.19 -6.59 -4.46
CA VAL A 23 5.79 -7.94 -4.37
C VAL A 23 6.74 -8.05 -3.18
N GLY A 24 7.52 -7.02 -2.88
CA GLY A 24 8.40 -6.97 -1.72
C GLY A 24 7.68 -7.26 -0.40
N PRO A 25 6.66 -6.47 0.00
CA PRO A 25 5.88 -6.74 1.21
C PRO A 25 5.17 -8.10 1.23
N PHE A 26 4.71 -8.58 0.08
CA PHE A 26 4.14 -9.92 -0.04
C PHE A 26 5.15 -11.02 0.31
N LEU A 27 6.33 -10.98 -0.31
CA LEU A 27 7.38 -11.96 -0.05
C LEU A 27 7.88 -11.88 1.40
N ALA A 28 8.01 -10.69 1.95
CA ALA A 28 8.34 -10.49 3.36
C ALA A 28 7.29 -11.15 4.27
N SER A 29 6.01 -10.87 4.04
CA SER A 29 4.90 -11.47 4.80
C SER A 29 4.93 -12.99 4.75
N LYS A 30 5.14 -13.56 3.55
CA LYS A 30 5.27 -15.01 3.36
C LYS A 30 6.48 -15.59 4.12
N ARG A 31 7.62 -14.90 4.08
CA ARG A 31 8.85 -15.34 4.75
C ARG A 31 8.70 -15.34 6.27
N PHE A 32 8.04 -14.33 6.84
CA PHE A 32 7.89 -14.18 8.29
C PHE A 32 6.67 -14.91 8.87
N LEU A 33 5.80 -15.49 8.03
CA LEU A 33 4.60 -16.20 8.46
C LEU A 33 4.86 -17.25 9.57
N PRO A 34 5.89 -18.11 9.51
CA PRO A 34 6.15 -19.08 10.59
C PRO A 34 6.43 -18.43 11.94
N SER A 35 7.11 -17.28 11.95
CA SER A 35 7.38 -16.51 13.17
C SER A 35 6.14 -15.79 13.67
N LEU A 36 5.32 -15.25 12.77
CA LEU A 36 4.06 -14.59 13.11
C LEU A 36 3.09 -15.57 13.79
N LYS A 37 2.98 -16.80 13.28
CA LYS A 37 2.14 -17.87 13.87
C LYS A 37 2.57 -18.28 15.28
N LYS A 38 3.85 -18.13 15.62
CA LYS A 38 4.37 -18.42 16.96
C LYS A 38 4.17 -17.28 17.96
N SER A 39 3.87 -16.07 17.46
CA SER A 39 3.64 -14.92 18.34
C SER A 39 2.25 -14.99 18.97
N ASN A 40 2.10 -14.42 20.17
CA ASN A 40 0.80 -14.35 20.83
C ASN A 40 -0.24 -13.55 20.01
N PHE A 41 0.22 -12.54 19.26
CA PHE A 41 -0.63 -11.77 18.34
C PHE A 41 0.22 -11.13 17.22
N GLY A 42 0.25 -11.80 16.07
CA GLY A 42 1.06 -11.40 14.92
C GLY A 42 0.48 -10.17 14.22
N LYS A 43 1.34 -9.33 13.65
CA LYS A 43 0.91 -8.14 12.92
C LYS A 43 1.75 -7.96 11.66
N ILE A 44 1.06 -7.75 10.54
CA ILE A 44 1.65 -7.28 9.28
C ILE A 44 1.14 -5.86 9.08
N VAL A 45 2.04 -4.90 8.95
CA VAL A 45 1.69 -3.49 8.70
C VAL A 45 2.31 -3.07 7.39
N ASN A 46 1.47 -2.88 6.39
CA ASN A 46 1.86 -2.35 5.09
C ASN A 46 1.74 -0.83 5.12
N ILE A 47 2.82 -0.13 4.76
CA ILE A 47 2.80 1.32 4.63
C ILE A 47 2.33 1.68 3.21
N THR A 48 1.18 2.32 3.13
CA THR A 48 0.44 2.58 1.88
C THR A 48 0.44 4.07 1.57
N SER A 49 -0.65 4.61 1.01
CA SER A 49 -0.90 6.03 0.81
C SER A 49 -2.40 6.24 0.56
N GLU A 50 -2.97 7.39 0.88
CA GLU A 50 -4.32 7.74 0.42
C GLU A 50 -4.47 7.61 -1.09
N TRP A 51 -3.39 7.88 -1.84
CA TRP A 51 -3.34 7.73 -3.30
C TRP A 51 -3.46 6.29 -3.79
N ALA A 52 -3.45 5.32 -2.88
CA ALA A 52 -3.78 3.92 -3.13
C ALA A 52 -5.30 3.67 -3.18
N SER A 53 -6.12 4.61 -2.70
CA SER A 53 -7.57 4.47 -2.67
C SER A 53 -8.15 4.59 -4.07
N ILE A 54 -8.80 3.52 -4.53
CA ILE A 54 -9.55 3.55 -5.80
C ILE A 54 -10.79 4.45 -5.66
N ALA A 55 -11.45 4.41 -4.50
CA ALA A 55 -12.66 5.18 -4.26
C ALA A 55 -12.40 6.69 -4.11
N ALA A 56 -11.25 7.08 -3.55
CA ALA A 56 -10.87 8.49 -3.39
C ALA A 56 -9.97 9.00 -4.54
N ASN A 57 -9.88 8.25 -5.66
CA ASN A 57 -9.06 8.64 -6.79
C ASN A 57 -9.76 9.72 -7.64
N ASP A 58 -9.30 10.97 -7.50
CA ASP A 58 -9.80 12.15 -8.21
C ASP A 58 -8.83 12.71 -9.27
N CYS A 59 -7.62 12.14 -9.42
CA CYS A 59 -6.60 12.58 -10.36
C CYS A 59 -5.86 11.41 -11.02
N GLY A 60 -5.61 11.46 -12.33
CA GLY A 60 -5.00 10.35 -13.09
C GLY A 60 -3.47 10.28 -13.07
N THR A 61 -2.80 11.02 -12.19
CA THR A 61 -1.34 11.24 -12.23
C THR A 61 -0.59 10.20 -11.39
N TYR A 62 0.73 10.08 -11.58
CA TYR A 62 1.60 9.17 -10.80
C TYR A 62 1.17 7.68 -10.83
N ILE A 63 0.70 7.20 -11.98
CA ILE A 63 0.17 5.84 -12.15
C ILE A 63 1.16 4.77 -11.68
N SER A 64 2.46 4.98 -11.96
CA SER A 64 3.55 4.06 -11.58
C SER A 64 3.73 3.90 -10.07
N TYR A 65 3.24 4.85 -9.26
CA TYR A 65 3.21 4.77 -7.81
C TYR A 65 1.83 4.31 -7.29
N ARG A 66 0.74 4.87 -7.84
CA ARG A 66 -0.62 4.66 -7.35
C ARG A 66 -1.09 3.23 -7.56
N VAL A 67 -0.87 2.67 -8.75
CA VAL A 67 -1.31 1.30 -9.08
C VAL A 67 -0.65 0.27 -8.15
N PRO A 68 0.68 0.24 -7.96
CA PRO A 68 1.30 -0.65 -6.97
C PRO A 68 0.82 -0.45 -5.53
N LYS A 69 0.57 0.80 -5.12
CA LYS A 69 0.05 1.08 -3.77
C LYS A 69 -1.39 0.60 -3.60
N SER A 70 -2.26 0.77 -4.60
CA SER A 70 -3.61 0.16 -4.62
C SER A 70 -3.54 -1.36 -4.59
N ALA A 71 -2.60 -1.96 -5.33
CA ALA A 71 -2.38 -3.40 -5.31
C ALA A 71 -1.90 -3.88 -3.93
N LEU A 72 -1.07 -3.10 -3.22
CA LEU A 72 -0.68 -3.39 -1.85
C LEU A 72 -1.87 -3.36 -0.88
N ASN A 73 -2.82 -2.45 -1.06
CA ASN A 73 -4.07 -2.43 -0.29
C ASN A 73 -4.89 -3.70 -0.53
N ALA A 74 -5.14 -4.04 -1.80
CA ALA A 74 -5.88 -5.24 -2.18
C ALA A 74 -5.20 -6.53 -1.66
N LEU A 75 -3.87 -6.57 -1.73
CA LEU A 75 -3.06 -7.65 -1.19
C LEU A 75 -3.22 -7.78 0.32
N GLY A 76 -3.11 -6.68 1.06
CA GLY A 76 -3.30 -6.65 2.51
C GLY A 76 -4.68 -7.19 2.91
N THR A 77 -5.75 -6.72 2.25
CA THR A 77 -7.11 -7.23 2.46
C THR A 77 -7.22 -8.72 2.17
N SER A 78 -6.68 -9.19 1.04
CA SER A 78 -6.75 -10.60 0.64
C SER A 78 -6.03 -11.51 1.64
N VAL A 79 -4.82 -11.13 2.06
CA VAL A 79 -4.04 -11.87 3.07
C VAL A 79 -4.77 -11.87 4.42
N ALA A 80 -5.37 -10.75 4.83
CA ALA A 80 -6.16 -10.68 6.07
C ALA A 80 -7.33 -11.68 6.05
N MET A 81 -8.04 -11.76 4.92
CA MET A 81 -9.17 -12.68 4.76
C MET A 81 -8.71 -14.15 4.79
N GLU A 82 -7.60 -14.47 4.13
CA GLU A 82 -7.03 -15.83 4.14
C GLU A 82 -6.61 -16.24 5.55
N LEU A 83 -5.89 -15.38 6.28
CA LEU A 83 -5.46 -15.63 7.65
C LEU A 83 -6.65 -15.79 8.60
N ARG A 84 -7.70 -14.97 8.42
CA ARG A 84 -8.95 -15.10 9.18
C ARG A 84 -9.65 -16.44 8.91
N ALA A 85 -9.75 -16.86 7.65
CA ALA A 85 -10.34 -18.15 7.29
C ALA A 85 -9.55 -19.33 7.89
N ALA A 86 -8.22 -19.21 7.92
CA ALA A 86 -7.32 -20.16 8.57
C ALA A 86 -7.32 -20.08 10.11
N LYS A 87 -8.08 -19.17 10.72
CA LYS A 87 -8.13 -18.91 12.17
C LYS A 87 -6.76 -18.57 12.78
N GLU A 88 -5.90 -17.93 12.01
CA GLU A 88 -4.60 -17.46 12.47
C GLU A 88 -4.76 -16.17 13.27
N ASN A 89 -4.11 -16.07 14.44
CA ASN A 89 -4.16 -14.86 15.28
C ASN A 89 -3.18 -13.78 14.79
N ILE A 90 -3.36 -13.36 13.55
CA ILE A 90 -2.49 -12.40 12.85
C ILE A 90 -3.35 -11.30 12.23
N ALA A 91 -3.09 -10.05 12.63
CA ALA A 91 -3.71 -8.88 12.01
C ALA A 91 -2.91 -8.39 10.81
N VAL A 92 -3.60 -7.86 9.79
CA VAL A 92 -2.98 -7.18 8.65
C VAL A 92 -3.57 -5.79 8.54
N LEU A 93 -2.71 -4.77 8.50
CA LEU A 93 -3.10 -3.37 8.42
C LEU A 93 -2.45 -2.71 7.21
N CYS A 94 -3.20 -1.84 6.55
CA CYS A 94 -2.75 -0.95 5.50
C CYS A 94 -2.86 0.48 6.01
N VAL A 95 -1.73 1.13 6.25
CA VAL A 95 -1.66 2.44 6.91
C VAL A 95 -1.07 3.46 5.94
N ASP A 96 -1.80 4.54 5.68
CA ASP A 96 -1.22 5.74 5.09
C ASP A 96 -0.51 6.53 6.20
N PRO A 97 0.78 6.88 6.08
CA PRO A 97 1.50 7.63 7.11
C PRO A 97 1.00 9.07 7.35
N ALA A 98 -0.13 9.48 6.75
CA ALA A 98 -0.61 10.85 6.61
C ALA A 98 0.40 11.72 5.85
N THR A 99 -0.03 12.26 4.71
CA THR A 99 0.70 13.34 4.05
C THR A 99 -0.01 14.63 4.42
N SER A 100 0.71 15.60 4.96
CA SER A 100 0.20 16.97 5.02
C SER A 100 -0.14 17.39 3.60
N ARG A 101 -1.43 17.54 3.30
CA ARG A 101 -1.84 18.14 2.04
C ARG A 101 -1.56 19.63 2.18
N PRO A 102 -0.80 20.25 1.27
CA PRO A 102 -0.88 21.69 1.16
C PRO A 102 -2.31 22.02 0.71
N ASN A 103 -3.02 22.80 1.51
CA ASN A 103 -4.26 23.42 1.10
C ASN A 103 -4.00 24.32 -0.13
N SER A 104 -5.06 24.79 -0.81
CA SER A 104 -4.94 25.68 -1.98
C SER A 104 -4.21 27.00 -1.71
N ASP A 105 -3.97 27.33 -0.44
CA ASP A 105 -3.22 28.47 0.09
C ASP A 105 -1.75 28.13 0.49
N GLY A 106 -1.33 26.88 0.32
CA GLY A 106 0.02 26.41 0.63
C GLY A 106 0.28 26.04 2.08
N VAL A 107 -0.75 26.04 2.95
CA VAL A 107 -0.61 25.66 4.36
C VAL A 107 -0.71 24.14 4.51
N MET A 108 0.24 23.54 5.24
CA MET A 108 0.31 22.10 5.49
C MET A 108 -0.63 21.72 6.63
N GLU A 109 -1.76 21.09 6.34
CA GLU A 109 -2.70 20.61 7.35
C GLU A 109 -2.61 19.09 7.50
N THR A 110 -2.53 18.61 8.75
CA THR A 110 -2.49 17.18 9.06
C THR A 110 -3.92 16.68 9.29
N SER A 111 -4.42 15.86 8.38
CA SER A 111 -5.65 15.10 8.60
C SER A 111 -5.34 13.92 9.53
N ILE A 112 -5.89 13.95 10.77
CA ILE A 112 -5.89 12.83 11.72
C ILE A 112 -7.30 12.24 11.77
#